data_AF-A0A376F750-F1
#
_entry.id   AF-A0A376F750-F1
#
_cell.length_a   1.000
_cell.length_b   1.000
_cell.length_c   1.000
_cell.angle_alpha   90.00
_cell.angle_beta   90.00
_cell.angle_gamma   90.00
#
_symmetry.space_group_name_H-M   'P 1'
#
loop_
_entity.id
_entity.type
_entity.pdbx_description
1 polymer ?
#
loop_
_entity_poly.entity_id
_entity_poly.type
_entity_poly.pdbx_seq_one_letter_code
_entity_poly.pdbx_strand_id
1 'polypeptide(L)'
;MLGGYFTTWCDADARDAVARVAKALDVQDELQFPDAELARSAAFIISASEGGNQYLPALRCEPERFEPHSRERLLAGAMIPSAWYIQAQRFRAHARQAFKTLFAQADVLIAPATPRSATLRG
;
A
#
# COMPACT_ATOMS: atom_id res chain seq x y z
N MET A 1 -10.37 7.91 13.40
CA MET A 1 -9.12 7.11 13.26
C MET A 1 -9.39 5.93 12.35
N LEU A 2 -8.39 5.40 11.62
CA LEU A 2 -8.54 4.17 10.85
C LEU A 2 -8.13 2.94 11.67
N GLY A 3 -9.07 2.01 11.83
CA GLY A 3 -8.85 0.72 12.50
C GLY A 3 -8.56 -0.44 11.54
N GLY A 4 -8.61 -1.67 12.06
CA GLY A 4 -8.42 -2.90 11.28
C GLY A 4 -7.01 -2.99 10.68
N TYR A 5 -6.93 -3.14 9.35
CA TYR A 5 -5.66 -3.33 8.61
C TYR A 5 -4.56 -2.34 9.00
N PHE A 6 -4.93 -1.09 9.28
CA PHE A 6 -4.01 -0.01 9.62
C PHE A 6 -3.36 -0.16 11.00
N THR A 7 -3.89 -1.01 11.87
CA THR A 7 -3.36 -1.25 13.23
C THR A 7 -2.90 -2.69 13.45
N THR A 8 -3.40 -3.66 12.66
CA THR A 8 -3.10 -5.09 12.78
C THR A 8 -1.60 -5.40 12.81
N TRP A 9 -0.82 -4.74 11.93
CA TRP A 9 0.61 -5.04 11.75
C TRP A 9 1.54 -4.08 12.49
N CYS A 10 0.98 -3.15 13.26
CA CYS A 10 1.77 -2.14 13.97
C CYS A 10 2.35 -2.70 15.28
N ASP A 11 3.47 -2.13 15.72
CA ASP A 11 3.97 -2.32 17.09
C ASP A 11 3.24 -1.40 18.09
N ALA A 12 3.64 -1.47 19.36
CA ALA A 12 3.05 -0.65 20.41
C ALA A 12 3.34 0.84 20.20
N ASP A 13 4.57 1.18 19.81
CA ASP A 13 5.00 2.58 19.60
C ASP A 13 4.17 3.26 18.49
N ALA A 14 3.93 2.57 17.37
CA ALA A 14 3.12 3.08 16.27
C ALA A 14 1.65 3.27 16.68
N ARG A 15 1.09 2.35 17.47
CA ARG A 15 -0.28 2.49 18.01
C ARG A 15 -0.39 3.64 19.01
N ASP A 16 0.58 3.76 19.91
CA ASP A 16 0.61 4.81 20.93
C ASP A 16 0.76 6.20 20.29
N ALA A 17 1.58 6.32 19.23
CA ALA A 17 1.72 7.56 18.49
C ALA A 17 0.38 8.04 17.90
N VAL A 18 -0.37 7.13 17.27
CA VAL A 18 -1.69 7.46 16.74
C VAL A 18 -2.69 7.76 17.86
N ALA A 19 -2.68 7.00 18.95
CA ALA A 19 -3.55 7.25 20.09
C ALA A 19 -3.33 8.65 20.72
N ARG A 20 -2.06 9.09 20.81
CA ARG A 20 -1.72 10.45 21.28
C ARG A 20 -2.29 11.53 20.36
N VAL A 21 -2.13 11.36 19.04
CA VAL A 21 -2.66 12.32 18.05
C VAL A 21 -4.19 12.32 18.05
N ALA A 22 -4.82 11.14 18.07
CA ALA A 22 -6.27 11.00 18.14
C ALA A 22 -6.84 11.68 19.38
N LYS A 23 -6.22 11.49 20.55
CA LYS A 23 -6.61 12.17 21.80
C LYS A 23 -6.45 13.70 21.70
N ALA A 24 -5.33 14.18 21.15
CA ALA A 24 -5.09 15.62 21.04
C ALA A 24 -6.06 16.33 20.08
N LEU A 25 -6.58 15.60 19.09
CA LEU A 25 -7.57 16.08 18.13
C LEU A 25 -9.02 15.72 18.50
N ASP A 26 -9.24 15.20 19.71
CA ASP A 26 -10.56 14.76 20.22
C ASP A 26 -11.31 13.81 19.26
N VAL A 27 -10.57 12.90 18.63
CA VAL A 27 -11.13 11.94 17.67
C VAL A 27 -11.85 10.84 18.43
N GLN A 28 -13.17 10.77 18.25
CA GLN A 28 -14.04 9.79 18.92
C GLN A 28 -14.34 8.57 18.04
N ASP A 29 -14.36 8.74 16.72
CA ASP A 29 -14.79 7.69 15.81
C ASP A 29 -13.64 6.84 15.28
N GLU A 30 -13.86 5.53 15.22
CA GLU A 30 -13.05 4.59 14.46
C GLU A 30 -13.79 4.19 13.17
N LEU A 31 -13.15 4.41 12.03
CA LEU A 31 -13.62 3.99 10.73
C LEU A 31 -12.74 2.84 10.22
N GLN A 32 -13.33 1.96 9.40
CA GLN A 32 -12.59 0.85 8.79
C GLN A 32 -12.69 0.93 7.27
N PHE A 33 -11.60 0.53 6.60
CA PHE A 33 -11.62 0.20 5.19
C PHE A 33 -11.46 -1.31 5.05
N PRO A 34 -12.57 -2.08 4.94
CA PRO A 34 -12.51 -3.54 4.95
C PRO A 34 -11.62 -4.12 3.86
N ASP A 35 -11.62 -3.49 2.67
CA ASP A 35 -10.84 -3.95 1.53
C ASP A 35 -9.38 -3.43 1.52
N ALA A 36 -8.84 -2.95 2.64
CA ALA A 36 -7.49 -2.39 2.70
C ALA A 36 -6.41 -3.37 2.24
N GLU A 37 -6.52 -4.65 2.62
CA GLU A 37 -5.58 -5.70 2.21
C GLU A 37 -5.69 -6.00 0.70
N LEU A 38 -6.90 -6.01 0.17
CA LEU A 38 -7.14 -6.20 -1.26
C LEU A 38 -6.65 -4.98 -2.06
N ALA A 39 -6.80 -3.76 -1.53
CA ALA A 39 -6.24 -2.54 -2.12
C ALA A 39 -4.73 -2.55 -2.16
N ARG A 40 -4.07 -3.01 -1.09
CA ARG A 40 -2.63 -3.25 -1.11
C ARG A 40 -2.25 -4.26 -2.19
N SER A 41 -2.97 -5.38 -2.29
CA SER A 41 -2.68 -6.42 -3.29
C SER A 41 -2.83 -5.91 -4.72
N ALA A 42 -3.90 -5.17 -5.01
CA ALA A 42 -4.12 -4.52 -6.30
C ALA A 42 -3.02 -3.50 -6.63
N ALA A 43 -2.65 -2.65 -5.66
CA ALA A 43 -1.58 -1.67 -5.83
C ALA A 43 -0.22 -2.34 -6.10
N PHE A 44 0.06 -3.48 -5.45
CA PHE A 44 1.26 -4.27 -5.68
C PHE A 44 1.31 -4.81 -7.11
N ILE A 45 0.21 -5.41 -7.58
CA ILE A 45 0.08 -5.93 -8.96
C ILE A 45 0.28 -4.81 -9.98
N ILE A 46 -0.40 -3.68 -9.79
CA ILE A 46 -0.33 -2.52 -10.70
C ILE A 46 1.12 -2.01 -10.78
N SER A 47 1.72 -1.70 -9.62
CA SER A 47 3.07 -1.11 -9.57
C SER A 47 4.13 -2.06 -10.13
N ALA A 48 4.03 -3.36 -9.82
CA ALA A 48 4.96 -4.36 -10.35
C ALA A 48 4.80 -4.51 -11.88
N SER A 49 3.56 -4.57 -12.37
CA SER A 49 3.29 -4.72 -13.81
C SER A 49 3.80 -3.52 -14.61
N GLU A 50 3.46 -2.30 -14.15
CA GLU A 50 3.84 -1.07 -14.83
C GLU A 50 5.36 -0.85 -14.78
N GLY A 51 5.97 -0.99 -13.61
CA GLY A 51 7.42 -0.86 -13.45
C GLY A 51 8.19 -1.93 -14.23
N GLY A 52 7.75 -3.19 -14.15
CA GLY A 52 8.36 -4.28 -14.91
C GLY A 52 8.29 -4.05 -16.42
N ASN A 53 7.12 -3.66 -16.94
CA ASN A 53 6.95 -3.36 -18.36
C ASN A 53 7.81 -2.15 -18.80
N GLN A 54 7.87 -1.08 -18.00
CA GLN A 54 8.68 0.11 -18.30
C GLN A 54 10.17 -0.23 -18.47
N TYR A 55 10.71 -1.09 -17.60
CA TYR A 55 12.14 -1.42 -17.60
C TYR A 55 12.49 -2.68 -18.39
N LEU A 56 11.51 -3.43 -18.89
CA LEU A 56 11.73 -4.69 -19.60
C LEU A 56 12.74 -4.59 -20.75
N PRO A 57 12.74 -3.55 -21.61
CA PRO A 57 13.76 -3.44 -22.66
C PRO A 57 15.19 -3.36 -22.08
N ALA A 58 15.40 -2.53 -21.05
CA ALA A 58 16.71 -2.38 -20.41
C ALA A 58 17.12 -3.65 -19.65
N LEU A 59 16.18 -4.31 -18.96
CA LEU A 59 16.41 -5.58 -18.26
C LEU A 59 16.81 -6.72 -19.20
N ARG A 60 16.38 -6.68 -20.47
CA ARG A 60 16.79 -7.66 -21.48
C ARG A 60 18.20 -7.42 -22.03
N CYS A 61 18.65 -6.17 -22.04
CA CYS A 61 19.93 -5.77 -22.63
C CYS A 61 21.06 -5.70 -21.60
N GLU A 62 20.80 -5.08 -20.44
CA GLU A 62 21.81 -4.72 -19.44
C GLU A 62 21.31 -5.00 -18.00
N PRO A 63 20.87 -6.24 -17.67
CA PRO A 63 20.31 -6.57 -16.36
C PRO A 63 21.29 -6.34 -15.20
N GLU A 64 22.60 -6.43 -15.42
CA GLU A 64 23.65 -6.20 -14.42
C GLU A 64 23.74 -4.76 -13.91
N ARG A 65 23.15 -3.79 -14.63
CA ARG A 65 23.11 -2.38 -14.21
C ARG A 65 22.01 -2.08 -13.18
N PHE A 66 21.09 -3.02 -12.95
CA PHE A 66 20.03 -2.87 -11.98
C PHE A 66 20.47 -3.37 -10.60
N GLU A 67 19.99 -2.70 -9.56
CA GLU A 67 20.18 -3.14 -8.18
C GLU A 67 19.65 -4.58 -8.02
N PRO A 68 20.45 -5.51 -7.46
CA PRO A 68 20.13 -6.95 -7.47
C PRO A 68 18.76 -7.31 -6.90
N HIS A 69 18.35 -6.72 -5.78
CA HIS A 69 17.07 -7.05 -5.12
C HIS A 69 15.85 -6.49 -5.87
N SER A 70 16.03 -5.39 -6.60
CA SER A 70 14.97 -4.74 -7.39
C SER A 70 14.85 -5.35 -8.78
N ARG A 71 15.97 -5.79 -9.37
CA ARG A 71 16.02 -6.41 -10.70
C ARG A 71 15.05 -7.59 -10.83
N GLU A 72 15.12 -8.53 -9.90
CA GLU A 72 14.26 -9.73 -9.91
C GLU A 72 12.78 -9.38 -9.77
N ARG A 73 12.46 -8.36 -8.96
CA ARG A 73 11.09 -7.88 -8.78
C ARG A 73 10.55 -7.22 -10.04
N LEU A 74 11.37 -6.46 -10.77
CA LEU A 74 10.97 -5.85 -12.04
C LEU A 74 10.77 -6.91 -13.13
N LEU A 75 11.66 -7.91 -13.21
CA LEU A 75 11.48 -9.05 -14.13
C LEU A 75 10.20 -9.82 -13.83
N ALA A 76 9.94 -10.14 -12.56
CA ALA A 76 8.69 -10.77 -12.14
C ALA A 76 7.47 -9.92 -12.50
N GLY A 77 7.56 -8.60 -12.28
CA GLY A 77 6.54 -7.63 -12.67
C GLY A 77 6.21 -7.65 -14.16
N ALA A 78 7.22 -7.74 -15.02
CA ALA A 78 7.07 -7.82 -16.47
C ALA A 78 6.38 -9.12 -16.95
N MET A 79 6.31 -10.13 -16.10
CA MET A 79 5.68 -11.44 -16.38
C MET A 79 4.31 -11.60 -15.72
N ILE A 80 3.80 -10.57 -15.02
CA ILE A 80 2.46 -10.64 -14.40
C ILE A 80 1.39 -10.83 -15.50
N PRO A 81 0.48 -11.80 -15.36
CA PRO A 81 -0.61 -12.00 -16.32
C PRO A 81 -1.46 -10.74 -16.48
N SER A 82 -1.75 -10.35 -17.71
CA SER A 82 -2.56 -9.16 -18.02
C SER A 82 -3.94 -9.19 -17.36
N ALA A 83 -4.53 -10.38 -17.22
CA ALA A 83 -5.79 -10.58 -16.51
C ALA A 83 -5.74 -10.06 -15.07
N TRP A 84 -4.62 -10.26 -14.35
CA TRP A 84 -4.47 -9.80 -12.96
C TRP A 84 -4.39 -8.27 -12.91
N TYR A 85 -3.62 -7.66 -13.81
CA TYR A 85 -3.54 -6.21 -13.94
C TYR A 85 -4.91 -5.58 -14.23
N ILE A 86 -5.69 -6.16 -15.16
CA ILE A 86 -7.05 -5.69 -15.49
C ILE A 86 -7.97 -5.77 -14.27
N GLN A 87 -7.94 -6.88 -13.53
CA GLN A 87 -8.77 -7.01 -12.32
C GLN A 87 -8.33 -6.04 -11.22
N ALA A 88 -7.02 -5.82 -11.04
CA ALA A 88 -6.51 -4.84 -10.10
C ALA A 88 -6.96 -3.41 -10.44
N GLN A 89 -6.95 -3.03 -11.72
CA GLN A 89 -7.44 -1.70 -12.15
C GLN A 89 -8.96 -1.56 -11.97
N ARG A 90 -9.76 -2.62 -12.20
CA ARG A 90 -11.20 -2.61 -11.88
C ARG A 90 -11.43 -2.42 -10.39
N PHE A 91 -10.69 -3.15 -9.56
CA PHE A 91 -10.76 -3.00 -8.12
C PHE A 91 -10.30 -1.61 -7.66
N ARG A 92 -9.28 -1.00 -8.29
CA ARG A 92 -8.85 0.38 -8.00
C ARG A 92 -10.01 1.38 -8.11
N ALA A 93 -10.90 1.23 -9.10
CA ALA A 93 -12.07 2.08 -9.23
C ALA A 93 -13.06 1.88 -8.06
N HIS A 94 -13.29 0.64 -7.64
CA HIS A 94 -14.09 0.30 -6.47
C HIS A 94 -13.49 0.87 -5.17
N ALA A 95 -12.21 0.62 -4.91
CA ALA A 95 -11.49 1.13 -3.76
C ALA A 95 -11.53 2.66 -3.69
N ARG A 96 -11.39 3.35 -4.82
CA ARG A 96 -11.53 4.82 -4.88
C ARG A 96 -12.91 5.26 -4.42
N GLN A 97 -13.97 4.56 -4.81
CA GLN A 97 -15.33 4.90 -4.39
C GLN A 97 -15.55 4.60 -2.91
N ALA A 98 -15.07 3.46 -2.42
CA ALA A 98 -15.13 3.10 -1.00
C ALA A 98 -14.39 4.13 -0.11
N PHE A 99 -13.20 4.57 -0.52
CA PHE A 99 -12.46 5.61 0.18
C PHE A 99 -13.18 6.96 0.18
N LYS A 100 -13.85 7.33 -0.91
CA LYS A 100 -14.69 8.55 -0.93
C LYS A 100 -15.83 8.48 0.08
N THR A 101 -16.45 7.31 0.27
CA THR A 101 -17.48 7.11 1.29
C THR A 101 -16.92 7.25 2.71
N LEU A 102 -15.65 6.88 2.94
CA LEU A 102 -14.98 7.14 4.22
C LEU A 102 -14.76 8.64 4.45
N PHE A 103 -14.28 9.36 3.44
CA PHE A 103 -14.11 10.82 3.53
C PHE A 103 -15.43 11.59 3.61
N ALA A 104 -16.57 10.99 3.25
CA ALA A 104 -17.87 11.58 3.52
C ALA A 104 -18.25 11.58 5.03
N GLN A 105 -17.54 10.79 5.85
CA GLN A 105 -17.76 10.67 7.30
C GLN A 105 -16.71 11.42 8.11
N ALA A 106 -15.59 11.82 7.49
CA ALA A 106 -14.49 12.50 8.18
C ALA A 106 -13.68 13.37 7.21
N ASP A 107 -13.32 14.58 7.65
CA ASP A 107 -12.44 15.48 6.88
C ASP A 107 -11.00 14.96 6.82
N VAL A 108 -10.56 14.29 7.89
CA VAL A 108 -9.20 13.76 8.05
C VAL A 108 -9.25 12.33 8.55
N LEU A 109 -8.54 11.44 7.86
CA LEU A 109 -8.31 10.06 8.29
C LEU A 109 -6.89 9.94 8.85
N ILE A 110 -6.77 9.31 10.03
CA ILE A 110 -5.50 9.16 10.75
C ILE A 110 -5.16 7.68 10.84
N ALA A 111 -3.96 7.31 10.41
CA ALA A 111 -3.38 5.98 10.51
C ALA A 111 -1.86 6.09 10.75
N PRO A 112 -1.21 5.05 11.30
CA PRO A 112 0.25 4.99 11.35
C PRO A 112 0.85 5.04 9.94
N ALA A 113 1.92 5.80 9.74
CA ALA A 113 2.61 5.88 8.45
C ALA A 113 3.44 4.63 8.14
N THR A 114 4.03 4.02 9.18
CA THR A 114 4.78 2.77 9.13
C THR A 114 4.38 1.90 10.32
N PRO A 115 4.50 0.55 10.22
CA PRO A 115 4.12 -0.34 11.31
C PRO A 115 5.04 -0.26 12.53
N ARG A 116 6.25 0.28 12.36
CA ARG A 116 7.28 0.43 13.38
C ARG A 116 8.27 1.51 12.98
N SER A 117 9.12 1.90 13.90
CA SER A 117 10.30 2.74 13.64
C SER A 117 11.34 2.01 12.77
N ALA A 118 12.31 2.77 12.24
CA ALA A 118 13.38 2.23 11.40
C ALA A 118 14.08 1.03 12.06
N THR A 119 14.20 -0.07 11.31
CA THR A 119 14.94 -1.24 11.77
C THR A 119 16.45 -1.03 11.61
N LEU A 120 17.24 -1.75 12.39
CA LEU A 120 18.68 -1.81 12.17
C LEU A 120 18.96 -2.33 10.76
N ARG A 121 20.05 -1.86 10.15
CA ARG A 121 20.60 -2.52 8.96
C ARG A 121 21.12 -3.89 9.39
N GLY A 122 20.63 -4.93 8.72
CA GLY A 122 21.18 -6.28 8.82
C GLY A 122 22.54 -6.38 8.15
#